data_AF-Q8DMP8-F1
#
_entry.id   AF-Q8DMP8-F1
#
_cell.length_a   1.000
_cell.length_b   1.000
_cell.length_c   1.000
_cell.angle_alpha   90.00
_cell.angle_beta   90.00
_cell.angle_gamma   90.00
#
_symmetry.space_group_name_H-M   'P 1'
#
loop_
_entity.id
_entity.type
_entity.pdbx_description
1 polymer ?
#
loop_
_entity_poly.entity_id
_entity_poly.type
_entity_poly.pdbx_seq_one_letter_code
_entity_poly.pdbx_strand_id
1 'polypeptide(L)' 'MRYTTDEGGRLNNFAIEPKVYQAQPWTPQQKVRAALLVGGGLLLVAGLVAIAVGVS' A
#
# COMPACT_ATOMS: atom_id res chain seq x y z
N MET A 1 -8.61 24.45 -15.71
CA MET A 1 -9.95 24.25 -16.32
C MET A 1 -10.22 22.76 -16.35
N ARG A 2 -11.43 22.29 -16.04
CA ARG A 2 -11.75 20.85 -15.99
C ARG A 2 -11.87 20.20 -17.38
N TYR A 3 -11.91 21.01 -18.44
CA TYR A 3 -11.92 20.56 -19.84
C TYR A 3 -11.25 21.64 -20.70
N THR A 4 -10.55 21.21 -21.74
CA THR A 4 -10.06 22.09 -22.82
C THR A 4 -10.60 21.55 -24.15
N THR A 5 -11.07 22.43 -25.02
CA THR A 5 -11.36 22.05 -26.41
C THR A 5 -10.05 21.96 -27.18
N ASP A 6 -9.81 20.81 -27.81
CA ASP A 6 -8.70 20.64 -28.74
C ASP A 6 -8.91 21.48 -30.01
N GLU A 7 -7.88 21.69 -30.83
CA GLU A 7 -7.91 22.52 -32.05
C GLU A 7 -9.01 22.06 -33.04
N GLY A 8 -9.42 20.79 -32.98
CA GLY A 8 -10.54 20.21 -33.74
C GLY A 8 -11.93 20.32 -33.08
N GLY A 9 -12.08 21.10 -31.99
CA GLY A 9 -13.36 21.29 -31.29
C GLY A 9 -13.83 20.09 -30.45
N ARG A 10 -13.00 19.06 -30.28
CA ARG A 10 -13.34 17.89 -29.46
C ARG A 10 -13.10 18.20 -27.98
N LEU A 11 -14.06 17.83 -27.13
CA LEU A 11 -13.94 17.96 -25.68
C LEU A 11 -12.82 17.04 -25.20
N ASN A 12 -11.70 17.62 -24.77
CA ASN A 12 -10.61 16.86 -24.22
C ASN A 12 -10.74 16.81 -22.69
N ASN A 13 -11.08 15.62 -22.18
CA ASN A 13 -11.14 15.32 -20.76
C ASN A 13 -9.86 14.59 -20.35
N PHE A 14 -8.72 15.28 -20.41
CA PHE A 14 -7.48 14.75 -19.87
C PHE A 14 -7.69 14.37 -18.40
N ALA A 15 -7.23 13.18 -18.02
CA ALA A 15 -7.24 12.77 -16.63
C ALA A 15 -6.52 13.83 -15.81
N ILE A 16 -7.23 14.46 -14.88
CA ILE A 16 -6.60 15.33 -13.89
C ILE A 16 -5.78 14.41 -13.02
N GLU A 17 -4.45 14.52 -13.10
CA GLU A 17 -3.58 13.78 -12.19
C GLU A 17 -4.02 14.09 -10.76
N PRO A 18 -4.37 13.07 -9.97
CA PRO A 18 -4.74 13.30 -8.59
C PRO A 18 -3.55 13.96 -7.91
N LYS A 19 -3.81 14.86 -6.96
CA LYS A 19 -2.75 15.37 -6.09
C LYS A 19 -2.15 14.17 -5.35
N VAL A 20 -0.99 13.72 -5.80
CA VAL A 20 -0.23 12.64 -5.17
C VAL A 20 0.70 13.26 -4.13
N TYR A 21 0.66 12.74 -2.91
CA TYR A 21 1.67 13.04 -1.92
C TYR A 21 2.90 12.17 -2.19
N GLN A 22 4.10 12.76 -2.08
CA GLN A 22 5.33 12.00 -2.19
C GLN A 22 5.44 11.05 -0.99
N ALA A 23 5.67 9.77 -1.26
CA ALA A 23 5.98 8.80 -0.22
C ALA A 23 7.27 9.22 0.50
N GLN A 24 7.21 9.31 1.83
CA GLN A 24 8.39 9.58 2.63
C GLN A 24 9.13 8.26 2.93
N PRO A 25 10.48 8.27 2.94
CA PRO A 25 11.23 7.10 3.35
C PRO A 25 10.90 6.72 4.80
N TRP A 26 10.88 5.42 5.10
CA TRP A 26 10.62 4.97 6.47
C TRP A 26 11.73 5.39 7.42
N THR A 27 11.34 5.90 8.59
CA THR A 27 12.29 6.16 9.68
C THR A 27 12.88 4.84 10.20
N PRO A 28 14.07 4.86 10.85
CA PRO A 28 14.63 3.66 11.47
C PRO A 28 13.65 2.98 12.43
N GLN A 29 12.88 3.75 13.21
CA GLN A 29 11.88 3.22 14.14
C GLN A 29 10.70 2.56 13.41
N GLN A 30 10.24 3.12 12.29
CA GLN A 30 9.19 2.51 11.47
C GLN A 30 9.63 1.17 10.89
N LYS A 31 10.87 1.06 10.41
CA LYS A 31 11.44 -0.20 9.91
C LYS A 31 11.45 -1.29 10.99
N VAL A 32 11.91 -0.96 12.19
CA VAL A 32 11.93 -1.90 13.32
C VAL A 32 10.52 -2.33 13.71
N ARG A 33 9.57 -1.39 13.83
CA ARG A 33 8.17 -1.72 14.15
C ARG A 33 7.54 -2.61 13.08
N ALA A 34 7.76 -2.31 11.80
CA ALA A 34 7.26 -3.13 10.70
C ALA A 34 7.85 -4.55 10.76
N ALA A 35 9.17 -4.68 11.01
CA ALA A 35 9.82 -5.98 11.15
C ALA A 35 9.25 -6.80 12.32
N LEU A 36 9.00 -6.17 13.47
CA LEU A 36 8.41 -6.83 14.64
C LEU A 36 6.96 -7.28 14.37
N LEU A 37 6.15 -6.44 13.72
CA LEU A 37 4.77 -6.78 13.39
C LEU A 37 4.69 -7.91 12.38
N VAL A 38 5.48 -7.84 11.30
CA VAL A 38 5.54 -8.89 10.28
C VAL A 38 6.09 -10.18 10.87
N GLY A 39 7.22 -10.11 11.58
CA GLY A 39 7.83 -11.28 12.21
C GLY A 39 6.94 -11.91 13.27
N GLY A 40 6.34 -11.10 14.15
CA GLY A 40 5.41 -11.57 15.18
C GLY A 40 4.13 -12.19 14.57
N GLY A 41 3.59 -11.59 13.51
CA GLY A 41 2.45 -12.15 12.78
C GLY A 41 2.77 -13.51 12.14
N LEU A 42 3.92 -13.63 11.48
CA LEU A 42 4.38 -14.90 10.91
C LEU A 42 4.59 -15.97 12.00
N LEU A 43 5.24 -15.60 13.11
CA LEU A 43 5.44 -16.50 14.25
C LEU A 43 4.10 -16.97 14.85
N LEU A 44 3.14 -16.07 14.99
CA LEU A 44 1.81 -16.41 15.48
C LEU A 44 1.11 -17.40 14.55
N VAL A 45 1.07 -17.12 13.25
CA VAL A 45 0.44 -18.02 12.26
C VAL A 45 1.14 -19.38 12.25
N ALA A 46 2.48 -19.42 12.23
CA ALA A 46 3.24 -20.66 12.27
C ALA A 46 2.95 -21.47 13.56
N GLY A 47 2.88 -20.80 14.72
CA GLY A 47 2.53 -21.43 15.99
C GLY A 47 1.12 -22.01 16.00
N LEU A 48 0.12 -21.29 15.47
CA LEU A 48 -1.25 -21.77 15.36
C LEU A 48 -1.35 -22.99 14.42
N VAL A 49 -0.64 -22.97 13.28
CA VAL A 49 -0.59 -24.12 12.35
C VAL A 49 0.07 -25.31 13.02
N ALA A 50 1.19 -25.12 13.74
CA ALA A 50 1.86 -26.21 14.46
C ALA A 50 0.96 -26.83 15.53
N ILE A 51 0.21 -26.03 16.29
CA ILE A 51 -0.79 -26.52 17.24
C ILE A 51 -1.88 -27.31 16.52
N ALA A 52 -2.45 -26.76 15.44
CA ALA A 52 -3.53 -27.41 14.69
C ALA A 52 -3.11 -28.78 14.13
N VAL A 53 -1.91 -28.90 13.57
CA VAL A 53 -1.34 -30.17 13.08
C VAL A 53 -0.99 -31.13 14.22
N GLY A 54 -0.57 -30.61 15.38
CA GLY A 54 -0.21 -31.44 16.53
C GLY A 54 -1.40 -32.04 17.29
N VAL A 55 -2.60 -31.46 17.15
CA VAL A 55 -3.85 -31.95 17.78
C VAL A 55 -4.79 -32.68 16.82
N SER A 56 -4.47 -32.72 15.52
CA SER A 56 -5.18 -33.50 14.49
C SER A 56 -4.66 -34.93 14.39
#